data_AF-A0A6P0Z694-F1
#
_entry.id   AF-A0A6P0Z694-F1
#
_cell.length_a   1.000
_cell.length_b   1.000
_cell.length_c   1.000
_cell.angle_alpha   90.00
_cell.angle_beta   90.00
_cell.angle_gamma   90.00
#
_symmetry.space_group_name_H-M   'P 1'
#
loop_
_entity.id
_entity.type
_entity.pdbx_description
1 polymer ?
#
loop_
_entity_poly.entity_id
_entity_poly.type
_entity_poly.pdbx_seq_one_letter_code
_entity_poly.pdbx_strand_id
1 'polypeptide(L)'
;MPNQSEILKQRLCDSIARPFEDLLPESKIETILEKQDIRYRKRLYTPIVTIWGMVYQVLCADKSLNNTVKWLRHWFVEDTESAAPSSNSGPYSKARSRLHEGIIEQLVSETGQALDQQVTSDQQWCERVVKGFDGSTLLMSDTKANQKKYPQHGNQKQGCGFGMARIGVFFSLVTGVVRAAAIASKTTAYSHDFGRSLHYPC
;
A
#
# COMPACT_ATOMS: atom_id res chain seq x y z
N MET A 1 -10.22 5.77 -26.57
CA MET A 1 -9.42 6.87 -25.98
C MET A 1 -9.07 6.44 -24.57
N PRO A 2 -7.81 6.54 -24.13
CA PRO A 2 -7.46 6.19 -22.76
C PRO A 2 -8.25 7.05 -21.77
N ASN A 3 -8.78 6.41 -20.74
CA ASN A 3 -9.50 7.06 -19.65
C ASN A 3 -8.53 8.02 -18.91
N GLN A 4 -9.02 9.16 -18.39
CA GLN A 4 -8.20 10.16 -17.67
C GLN A 4 -7.32 9.55 -16.56
N SER A 5 -7.82 8.53 -15.86
CA SER A 5 -7.06 7.78 -14.85
C SER A 5 -5.93 6.93 -15.44
N GLU A 6 -6.07 6.41 -16.66
CA GLU A 6 -5.01 5.69 -17.38
C GLU A 6 -3.93 6.65 -17.83
N ILE A 7 -4.31 7.85 -18.31
CA ILE A 7 -3.37 8.92 -18.66
C ILE A 7 -2.58 9.35 -17.43
N LEU A 8 -3.24 9.53 -16.28
CA LEU A 8 -2.58 9.92 -15.03
C LEU A 8 -1.62 8.83 -14.54
N LYS A 9 -2.04 7.56 -14.56
CA LYS A 9 -1.19 6.42 -14.22
C LYS A 9 0.02 6.34 -15.13
N GLN A 10 -0.18 6.49 -16.44
CA GLN A 10 0.90 6.47 -17.42
C GLN A 10 1.91 7.59 -17.13
N ARG A 11 1.45 8.82 -16.88
CA ARG A 11 2.33 9.95 -16.52
C ARG A 11 3.13 9.69 -15.23
N LEU A 12 2.51 9.12 -14.20
CA LEU A 12 3.21 8.75 -12.96
C LEU A 12 4.25 7.64 -13.20
N CYS A 13 3.95 6.67 -14.06
CA CYS A 13 4.89 5.59 -14.39
C CYS A 13 6.03 6.05 -15.30
N ASP A 14 5.77 7.01 -16.19
CA ASP A 14 6.78 7.54 -17.10
C ASP A 14 7.65 8.60 -16.42
N SER A 15 7.21 9.12 -15.26
CA SER A 15 7.99 10.05 -14.46
C SER A 15 9.12 9.35 -13.69
N ILE A 16 10.27 10.02 -13.67
CA ILE A 16 11.38 9.70 -12.78
C ILE A 16 11.06 10.34 -11.42
N ALA A 17 11.44 9.67 -10.33
CA ALA A 17 10.73 9.59 -9.04
C ALA A 17 10.26 10.86 -8.31
N ARG A 18 10.50 12.06 -8.83
CA ARG A 18 9.98 13.33 -8.30
C ARG A 18 8.49 13.29 -7.95
N PRO A 19 7.58 12.68 -8.72
CA PRO A 19 6.18 12.65 -8.31
C PRO A 19 5.94 11.85 -7.03
N PHE A 20 6.78 10.87 -6.71
CA PHE A 20 6.65 10.15 -5.44
C PHE A 20 7.28 10.90 -4.28
N GLU A 21 8.31 11.71 -4.50
CA GLU A 21 8.85 12.61 -3.49
C GLU A 21 7.82 13.69 -3.11
N ASP A 22 7.13 14.26 -4.09
CA ASP A 22 6.06 15.24 -3.86
C ASP A 22 4.83 14.61 -3.18
N LEU A 23 4.42 13.40 -3.61
CA LEU A 23 3.23 12.72 -3.08
C LEU A 23 3.47 12.03 -1.73
N LEU A 24 4.67 11.49 -1.52
CA LEU A 24 5.09 10.76 -0.32
C LEU A 24 6.49 11.22 0.11
N PRO A 25 6.61 12.43 0.69
CA PRO A 25 7.91 12.98 1.08
C PRO A 25 8.68 12.07 2.03
N GLU A 26 10.00 12.04 1.86
CA GLU A 26 10.91 11.27 2.73
C GLU A 26 10.68 11.61 4.21
N SER A 27 10.55 12.90 4.54
CA SER A 27 10.32 13.40 5.90
C SER A 27 9.07 12.81 6.56
N LYS A 28 8.01 12.56 5.79
CA LYS A 28 6.78 11.92 6.28
C LYS A 28 7.05 10.46 6.64
N ILE A 29 7.76 9.73 5.79
CA ILE A 29 8.10 8.33 6.02
C ILE A 29 9.09 8.22 7.20
N GLU A 30 10.08 9.10 7.30
CA GLU A 30 11.01 9.16 8.43
C GLU A 30 10.31 9.40 9.76
N THR A 31 9.37 10.35 9.81
CA THR A 31 8.55 10.62 11.00
C THR A 31 7.80 9.36 11.46
N ILE A 32 7.27 8.56 10.53
CA ILE A 32 6.58 7.31 10.84
C ILE A 32 7.56 6.25 11.36
N LEU A 33 8.72 6.12 10.72
CA LEU A 33 9.77 5.19 11.15
C LEU A 33 10.25 5.50 12.57
N GLU A 34 10.44 6.78 12.89
CA GLU A 34 10.82 7.25 14.23
C GLU A 34 9.75 6.97 15.28
N LYS A 35 8.49 7.31 14.98
CA LYS A 35 7.34 7.05 15.88
C LYS A 35 7.18 5.57 16.23
N GLN A 36 7.57 4.66 15.32
CA GLN A 36 7.48 3.22 15.50
C GLN A 36 8.79 2.58 16.01
N ASP A 37 9.82 3.39 16.33
CA ASP A 37 11.19 2.93 16.69
C ASP A 37 11.78 1.91 15.70
N ILE A 38 11.47 2.08 14.40
CA ILE A 38 11.94 1.18 13.35
C ILE A 38 13.33 1.60 12.90
N ARG A 39 14.32 0.79 13.30
CA ARG A 39 15.71 0.97 12.88
C ARG A 39 16.00 0.25 11.58
N TYR A 40 16.64 0.94 10.65
CA TYR A 40 17.09 0.35 9.40
C TYR A 40 18.52 0.76 9.08
N ARG A 41 19.21 -0.04 8.27
CA ARG A 41 20.56 0.30 7.77
C ARG A 41 20.41 1.18 6.53
N LYS A 42 21.06 2.34 6.51
CA LYS A 42 21.20 3.15 5.29
C LYS A 42 22.01 2.36 4.25
N ARG A 43 21.30 1.86 3.24
CA ARG A 43 21.76 1.06 2.09
C ARG A 43 20.94 1.55 0.88
N LEU A 44 21.19 0.99 -0.30
CA LEU A 44 20.47 1.38 -1.53
C LEU A 44 18.94 1.34 -1.37
N TYR A 45 18.39 0.22 -0.89
CA TYR A 45 16.95 0.06 -0.67
C TYR A 45 16.59 0.36 0.78
N THR A 46 16.54 1.66 1.13
CA THR A 46 15.96 2.14 2.40
C THR A 46 14.45 1.90 2.42
N PRO A 47 13.76 2.00 3.58
CA PRO A 47 12.30 1.93 3.61
C PRO A 47 11.63 2.93 2.66
N ILE A 48 12.16 4.15 2.57
CA ILE A 48 11.68 5.22 1.67
C ILE A 48 11.73 4.77 0.20
N VAL A 49 12.93 4.42 -0.28
CA VAL A 49 13.14 3.95 -1.66
C VAL A 49 12.31 2.70 -1.96
N THR A 50 12.16 1.81 -0.97
CA THR A 50 11.38 0.57 -1.10
C THR A 50 9.89 0.86 -1.26
N ILE A 51 9.36 1.81 -0.49
CA ILE A 51 7.95 2.24 -0.57
C ILE A 51 7.69 2.91 -1.91
N TRP A 52 8.51 3.87 -2.35
CA TRP A 52 8.36 4.51 -3.66
C TRP A 52 8.39 3.48 -4.79
N GLY A 53 9.37 2.58 -4.78
CA GLY A 53 9.43 1.48 -5.74
C GLY A 53 8.18 0.60 -5.72
N MET A 54 7.62 0.33 -4.53
CA MET A 54 6.42 -0.51 -4.40
C MET A 54 5.18 0.19 -4.96
N VAL A 55 5.03 1.50 -4.73
CA VAL A 55 3.94 2.30 -5.32
C VAL A 55 4.09 2.31 -6.84
N TYR A 56 5.28 2.60 -7.35
CA TYR A 56 5.59 2.50 -8.78
C TYR A 56 5.23 1.13 -9.37
N GLN A 57 5.65 0.05 -8.71
CA GLN A 57 5.38 -1.33 -9.12
C GLN A 57 3.88 -1.61 -9.26
N VAL A 58 3.04 -1.08 -8.37
CA VAL A 58 1.59 -1.30 -8.39
C VAL A 58 0.89 -0.47 -9.47
N LEU A 59 1.39 0.74 -9.73
CA LEU A 59 0.82 1.65 -10.73
C LEU A 59 1.17 1.24 -12.18
N CYS A 60 2.34 0.63 -12.36
CA CYS A 60 2.81 0.18 -13.68
C CYS A 60 1.97 -0.96 -14.27
N ALA A 61 1.88 -0.97 -15.61
CA ALA A 61 1.34 -2.10 -16.34
C ALA A 61 2.24 -3.34 -16.20
N ASP A 62 3.56 -3.18 -16.37
CA ASP A 62 4.55 -4.20 -16.01
C ASP A 62 4.87 -4.11 -14.51
N LYS A 63 4.23 -4.97 -13.73
CA LYS A 63 4.38 -5.07 -12.27
C LYS A 63 5.56 -5.95 -11.85
N SER A 64 6.44 -6.32 -12.76
CA SER A 64 7.60 -7.16 -12.44
C SER A 64 8.60 -6.42 -11.54
N LEU A 65 9.25 -7.15 -10.65
CA LEU A 65 10.32 -6.59 -9.82
C LEU A 65 11.49 -6.06 -10.67
N ASN A 66 11.73 -6.66 -11.84
CA ASN A 66 12.77 -6.23 -12.76
C ASN A 66 12.44 -4.87 -13.38
N ASN A 67 11.18 -4.61 -13.73
CA ASN A 67 10.76 -3.31 -14.21
C ASN A 67 10.95 -2.23 -13.14
N THR A 68 10.51 -2.49 -11.91
CA THR A 68 10.73 -1.58 -10.78
C THR A 68 12.22 -1.30 -10.52
N VAL A 69 13.07 -2.33 -10.60
CA VAL A 69 14.52 -2.15 -10.40
C VAL A 69 15.17 -1.39 -11.54
N LYS A 70 14.70 -1.56 -12.79
CA LYS A 70 15.14 -0.71 -13.91
C LYS A 70 14.79 0.76 -13.64
N TRP A 71 13.56 1.04 -13.24
CA TRP A 71 13.13 2.40 -12.88
C TRP A 71 13.95 2.98 -11.73
N LEU A 72 14.13 2.24 -10.63
CA LEU A 72 14.99 2.66 -9.52
C LEU A 72 16.43 2.92 -9.97
N ARG A 73 16.98 2.09 -10.86
CA ARG A 73 18.33 2.30 -11.41
C ARG A 73 18.46 3.60 -12.18
N HIS A 74 17.47 3.94 -13.01
CA HIS A 74 17.45 5.22 -13.73
C HIS A 74 17.40 6.37 -12.74
N TRP A 75 16.52 6.31 -11.74
CA TRP A 75 16.43 7.32 -10.69
C TRP A 75 17.74 7.50 -9.91
N PHE A 76 18.44 6.43 -9.52
CA PHE A 76 19.73 6.54 -8.84
C PHE A 76 20.79 7.29 -9.66
N VAL A 77 20.85 7.04 -10.97
CA VAL A 77 21.84 7.67 -11.85
C VAL A 77 21.51 9.14 -12.08
N GLU A 78 20.23 9.47 -12.28
CA GLU A 78 19.82 10.81 -12.67
C GLU A 78 19.67 11.77 -11.48
N ASP A 79 19.01 11.35 -10.40
CA ASP A 79 18.64 12.26 -9.31
C ASP A 79 19.59 12.16 -8.09
N THR A 80 20.38 11.09 -7.94
CA THR A 80 21.25 10.90 -6.76
C THR A 80 22.74 10.93 -7.05
N GLU A 81 23.13 11.21 -8.31
CA GLU A 81 24.53 11.15 -8.82
C GLU A 81 25.29 9.87 -8.41
N SER A 82 24.57 8.81 -8.07
CA SER A 82 25.11 7.60 -7.47
C SER A 82 25.22 6.48 -8.50
N ALA A 83 26.17 5.57 -8.28
CA ALA A 83 26.31 4.41 -9.14
C ALA A 83 25.02 3.56 -9.16
N ALA A 84 24.56 3.19 -10.36
CA ALA A 84 23.35 2.40 -10.52
C ALA A 84 23.42 1.10 -9.69
N PRO A 85 22.40 0.77 -8.88
CA PRO A 85 22.35 -0.49 -8.15
C PRO A 85 22.30 -1.66 -9.13
N SER A 86 22.72 -2.87 -8.73
CA SER A 86 22.64 -4.07 -9.58
C SER A 86 21.26 -4.27 -10.22
N SER A 87 21.21 -4.81 -11.45
CA SER A 87 19.97 -5.16 -12.15
C SER A 87 19.27 -6.38 -11.52
N ASN A 88 19.93 -7.08 -10.60
CA ASN A 88 19.33 -8.14 -9.83
C ASN A 88 18.22 -7.58 -8.92
N SER A 89 17.01 -8.14 -9.04
CA SER A 89 15.85 -7.73 -8.24
C SER A 89 15.75 -8.39 -6.86
N GLY A 90 16.60 -9.37 -6.57
CA GLY A 90 16.66 -10.04 -5.27
C GLY A 90 16.84 -9.09 -4.07
N PRO A 91 17.77 -8.12 -4.10
CA PRO A 91 17.91 -7.13 -3.02
C PRO A 91 16.66 -6.27 -2.79
N TYR A 92 15.99 -5.82 -3.86
CA TYR A 92 14.74 -5.07 -3.77
C TYR A 92 13.61 -5.92 -3.18
N SER A 93 13.46 -7.16 -3.67
CA SER A 93 12.49 -8.13 -3.14
C SER A 93 12.68 -8.35 -1.62
N LYS A 94 13.93 -8.56 -1.19
CA LYS A 94 14.27 -8.70 0.24
C LYS A 94 13.99 -7.43 1.04
N ALA A 95 14.12 -6.25 0.44
CA ALA A 95 13.79 -4.98 1.11
C ALA A 95 12.29 -4.83 1.35
N ARG A 96 11.46 -5.15 0.34
CA ARG A 96 10.00 -5.16 0.47
C ARG A 96 9.54 -6.10 1.59
N SER A 97 10.09 -7.31 1.67
CA SER A 97 9.74 -8.28 2.71
C SER A 97 10.11 -7.85 4.14
N ARG A 98 10.96 -6.82 4.30
CA ARG A 98 11.33 -6.26 5.61
C ARG A 98 10.47 -5.06 6.03
N LEU A 99 9.63 -4.54 5.13
CA LEU A 99 8.74 -3.43 5.50
C LEU A 99 7.74 -3.90 6.54
N HIS A 100 7.66 -3.15 7.65
CA HIS A 100 6.64 -3.39 8.66
C HIS A 100 5.28 -2.92 8.16
N GLU A 101 4.25 -3.76 8.35
CA GLU A 101 2.87 -3.45 7.95
C GLU A 101 2.39 -2.13 8.58
N GLY A 102 2.78 -1.85 9.84
CA GLY A 102 2.42 -0.62 10.55
C GLY A 102 2.87 0.67 9.86
N ILE A 103 3.95 0.66 9.07
CA ILE A 103 4.35 1.84 8.27
C ILE A 103 3.32 2.10 7.19
N ILE A 104 2.87 1.06 6.50
CA ILE A 104 1.90 1.15 5.40
C ILE A 104 0.53 1.55 5.94
N GLU A 105 0.09 0.96 7.06
CA GLU A 105 -1.16 1.32 7.73
C GLU A 105 -1.19 2.80 8.11
N GLN A 106 -0.10 3.31 8.71
CA GLN A 106 0.00 4.70 9.08
C GLN A 106 0.05 5.63 7.85
N LEU A 107 0.80 5.28 6.80
CA LEU A 107 0.84 6.06 5.56
C LEU A 107 -0.54 6.15 4.87
N VAL A 108 -1.28 5.04 4.83
CA VAL A 108 -2.65 5.01 4.29
C VAL A 108 -3.55 5.92 5.12
N SER A 109 -3.51 5.81 6.44
CA SER A 109 -4.30 6.63 7.35
C SER A 109 -4.00 8.13 7.21
N GLU A 110 -2.72 8.53 7.29
CA GLU A 110 -2.32 9.94 7.21
C GLU A 110 -2.57 10.55 5.83
N THR A 111 -2.42 9.77 4.75
CA THR A 111 -2.73 10.25 3.39
C THR A 111 -4.24 10.35 3.18
N GLY A 112 -5.01 9.41 3.73
CA GLY A 112 -6.46 9.45 3.80
C GLY A 112 -6.97 10.72 4.47
N GLN A 113 -6.48 11.00 5.68
CA GLN A 113 -6.87 12.17 6.46
C GLN A 113 -6.48 13.49 5.76
N ALA A 114 -5.28 13.58 5.19
CA ALA A 114 -4.83 14.80 4.51
C ALA A 114 -5.68 15.15 3.27
N LEU A 115 -6.16 14.13 2.54
CA LEU A 115 -7.10 14.33 1.43
C LEU A 115 -8.51 14.65 1.96
N ASP A 116 -8.97 13.95 3.00
CA ASP A 116 -10.24 14.21 3.71
C ASP A 116 -10.39 15.66 4.24
N GLN A 117 -9.28 16.30 4.61
CA GLN A 117 -9.27 17.70 5.09
C GLN A 117 -9.41 18.74 3.98
N GLN A 118 -9.17 18.36 2.73
CA GLN A 118 -9.31 19.26 1.57
C GLN A 118 -10.75 19.30 1.03
N VAL A 119 -11.63 18.41 1.52
CA VAL A 119 -13.03 18.35 1.10
C VAL A 119 -13.84 19.43 1.78
N THR A 120 -14.47 20.29 0.98
CA THR A 120 -15.36 21.35 1.46
C THR A 120 -16.79 20.84 1.64
N SER A 121 -17.62 21.54 2.43
CA SER A 121 -18.99 21.09 2.74
C SER A 121 -19.91 21.02 1.51
N ASP A 122 -19.67 21.86 0.51
CA ASP A 122 -20.40 21.87 -0.77
C ASP A 122 -20.06 20.67 -1.67
N GLN A 123 -18.89 20.05 -1.47
CA GLN A 123 -18.50 18.81 -2.14
C GLN A 123 -19.10 17.56 -1.46
N GLN A 124 -19.62 17.71 -0.25
CA GLN A 124 -20.22 16.62 0.50
C GLN A 124 -21.66 16.37 0.06
N TRP A 125 -22.07 15.10 0.08
CA TRP A 125 -23.44 14.72 -0.24
C TRP A 125 -24.39 15.24 0.84
N CYS A 126 -25.20 16.24 0.51
CA CYS A 126 -26.12 16.89 1.44
C CYS A 126 -25.43 17.32 2.76
N GLU A 127 -24.20 17.87 2.66
CA GLU A 127 -23.38 18.28 3.82
C GLU A 127 -23.04 17.13 4.79
N ARG A 128 -23.01 15.89 4.28
CA ARG A 128 -22.69 14.70 5.07
C ARG A 128 -21.47 13.99 4.51
N VAL A 129 -20.64 13.48 5.43
CA VAL A 129 -19.55 12.58 5.10
C VAL A 129 -20.12 11.20 4.76
N VAL A 130 -20.16 10.87 3.48
CA VAL A 130 -20.58 9.56 2.99
C VAL A 130 -19.36 8.69 2.71
N LYS A 131 -19.41 7.45 3.22
CA LYS A 131 -18.34 6.46 3.08
C LYS A 131 -18.88 5.26 2.31
N GLY A 132 -18.11 4.79 1.33
CA GLY A 132 -18.32 3.50 0.69
C GLY A 132 -17.60 2.40 1.46
N PHE A 133 -18.16 1.19 1.41
CA PHE A 133 -17.50 -0.02 1.88
C PHE A 133 -17.44 -1.03 0.74
N ASP A 134 -16.26 -1.58 0.51
CA ASP A 134 -16.06 -2.71 -0.39
C ASP A 134 -15.09 -3.73 0.23
N GLY A 135 -15.16 -4.98 -0.21
CA GLY A 135 -14.33 -6.04 0.31
C GLY A 135 -14.02 -7.11 -0.72
N SER A 136 -12.87 -7.75 -0.54
CA SER A 136 -12.41 -8.83 -1.41
C SER A 136 -11.76 -9.95 -0.60
N THR A 137 -11.44 -11.06 -1.25
CA THR A 137 -10.73 -12.19 -0.66
C THR A 137 -9.30 -12.23 -1.17
N LEU A 138 -8.36 -12.48 -0.27
CA LEU A 138 -6.94 -12.61 -0.54
C LEU A 138 -6.50 -14.06 -0.32
N LEU A 139 -5.63 -14.55 -1.19
CA LEU A 139 -4.86 -15.77 -0.94
C LEU A 139 -3.59 -15.41 -0.17
N MET A 140 -3.35 -16.11 0.92
CA MET A 140 -2.18 -15.95 1.76
C MET A 140 -1.12 -16.98 1.38
N SER A 141 0.16 -16.62 1.49
CA SER A 141 1.27 -17.57 1.31
C SER A 141 1.08 -18.79 2.20
N ASP A 142 1.38 -19.97 1.67
CA ASP A 142 1.23 -21.25 2.37
C ASP A 142 2.28 -21.40 3.47
N THR A 143 1.98 -20.83 4.63
CA THR A 143 2.81 -20.90 5.84
C THR A 143 1.94 -21.35 7.01
N LYS A 144 2.54 -22.08 7.97
CA LYS A 144 1.82 -22.52 9.17
C LYS A 144 1.17 -21.35 9.94
N ALA A 145 1.83 -20.20 9.99
CA ALA A 145 1.31 -19.00 10.63
C ALA A 145 0.06 -18.46 9.91
N ASN A 146 0.12 -18.35 8.58
CA ASN A 146 -1.02 -17.90 7.77
C ASN A 146 -2.17 -18.90 7.81
N GLN A 147 -1.92 -20.20 7.70
CA GLN A 147 -2.98 -21.22 7.77
C GLN A 147 -3.70 -21.22 9.13
N LYS A 148 -2.97 -20.94 10.21
CA LYS A 148 -3.56 -20.80 11.56
C LYS A 148 -4.42 -19.53 11.68
N LYS A 149 -3.96 -18.39 11.14
CA LYS A 149 -4.67 -17.10 11.24
C LYS A 149 -5.80 -16.94 10.21
N TYR A 150 -5.61 -17.52 9.02
CA TYR A 150 -6.44 -17.37 7.82
C TYR A 150 -6.71 -18.75 7.22
N PRO A 151 -7.63 -19.55 7.80
CA PRO A 151 -7.84 -20.92 7.37
C PRO A 151 -8.34 -21.01 5.92
N GLN A 152 -7.81 -21.97 5.18
CA GLN A 152 -8.23 -22.39 3.83
C GLN A 152 -9.74 -22.68 3.70
N HIS A 153 -10.26 -22.81 2.47
CA HIS A 153 -11.70 -23.01 2.23
C HIS A 153 -12.21 -24.33 2.84
N GLY A 154 -13.47 -24.36 3.29
CA GLY A 154 -14.03 -25.52 4.01
C GLY A 154 -14.25 -26.77 3.15
N ASN A 155 -14.21 -26.62 1.83
CA ASN A 155 -14.25 -27.72 0.87
C ASN A 155 -12.86 -28.33 0.60
N GLN A 156 -11.81 -27.80 1.23
CA GLN A 156 -10.45 -28.30 1.12
C GLN A 156 -10.05 -29.03 2.40
N LYS A 157 -9.37 -30.18 2.27
CA LYS A 157 -8.81 -30.94 3.40
C LYS A 157 -7.71 -30.13 4.08
N GLN A 158 -7.60 -30.20 5.41
CA GLN A 158 -6.57 -29.49 6.17
C GLN A 158 -5.17 -29.71 5.57
N GLY A 159 -4.46 -28.61 5.26
CA GLY A 159 -3.13 -28.65 4.64
C GLY A 159 -3.15 -28.76 3.11
N CYS A 160 -4.33 -28.82 2.49
CA CYS A 160 -4.48 -28.74 1.03
C CYS A 160 -5.07 -27.38 0.66
N GLY A 161 -4.28 -26.49 0.07
CA GLY A 161 -4.73 -25.17 -0.40
C GLY A 161 -4.17 -24.01 0.40
N PHE A 162 -4.29 -22.79 -0.13
CA PHE A 162 -3.75 -21.58 0.49
C PHE A 162 -4.68 -21.06 1.59
N GLY A 163 -4.07 -20.42 2.59
CA GLY A 163 -4.85 -19.65 3.57
C GLY A 163 -5.65 -18.55 2.88
N MET A 164 -6.85 -18.25 3.38
CA MET A 164 -7.72 -17.23 2.80
C MET A 164 -8.06 -16.15 3.81
N ALA A 165 -7.73 -14.91 3.47
CA ALA A 165 -8.08 -13.74 4.24
C ALA A 165 -9.15 -12.92 3.51
N ARG A 166 -9.86 -12.08 4.25
CA ARG A 166 -10.74 -11.05 3.69
C ARG A 166 -10.08 -9.70 3.91
N ILE A 167 -10.09 -8.86 2.88
CA ILE A 167 -9.78 -7.44 3.00
C ILE A 167 -11.08 -6.66 2.90
N GLY A 168 -11.26 -5.69 3.78
CA GLY A 168 -12.38 -4.75 3.76
C GLY A 168 -11.84 -3.34 3.82
N VAL A 169 -12.42 -2.45 3.02
CA VAL A 169 -11.94 -1.08 2.83
C VAL A 169 -13.12 -0.12 2.93
N PHE A 170 -12.99 0.86 3.81
CA PHE A 170 -13.82 2.05 3.77
C PHE A 170 -13.10 3.13 2.98
N PHE A 171 -13.83 3.77 2.08
CA PHE A 171 -13.31 4.89 1.31
C PHE A 171 -14.31 6.04 1.30
N SER A 172 -13.78 7.25 1.12
CA SER A 172 -14.60 8.45 0.93
C SER A 172 -15.39 8.34 -0.36
N LEU A 173 -16.71 8.56 -0.34
CA LEU A 173 -17.49 8.58 -1.58
C LEU A 173 -17.15 9.82 -2.44
N VAL A 174 -16.68 10.90 -1.80
CA VAL A 174 -16.35 12.15 -2.49
C VAL A 174 -14.99 12.05 -3.20
N THR A 175 -13.95 11.60 -2.50
CA THR A 175 -12.57 11.60 -3.03
C THR A 175 -12.09 10.24 -3.49
N GLY A 176 -12.80 9.15 -3.14
CA GLY A 176 -12.33 7.79 -3.36
C GLY A 176 -11.16 7.38 -2.45
N VAL A 177 -10.70 8.24 -1.55
CA VAL A 177 -9.54 7.93 -0.70
C VAL A 177 -9.87 6.83 0.30
N VAL A 178 -8.92 5.93 0.54
CA VAL A 178 -9.04 4.91 1.59
C VAL A 178 -9.04 5.61 2.95
N ARG A 179 -10.21 5.60 3.59
CA ARG A 179 -10.43 6.07 4.96
C ARG A 179 -9.82 5.11 5.97
N ALA A 180 -9.99 3.80 5.72
CA ALA A 180 -9.51 2.74 6.60
C ALA A 180 -9.55 1.37 5.88
N ALA A 181 -8.65 0.45 6.21
CA ALA A 181 -8.64 -0.91 5.68
C ALA A 181 -8.29 -1.91 6.78
N ALA A 182 -8.81 -3.14 6.66
CA ALA A 182 -8.42 -4.23 7.55
C ALA A 182 -8.36 -5.57 6.82
N ILE A 183 -7.55 -6.48 7.35
CA ILE A 183 -7.44 -7.86 6.88
C ILE A 183 -7.87 -8.78 8.01
N ALA A 184 -8.83 -9.66 7.74
CA ALA A 184 -9.40 -10.56 8.73
C ALA A 184 -9.50 -11.99 8.21
N SER A 185 -9.73 -12.94 9.11
CA SER A 185 -10.08 -14.31 8.73
C SER A 185 -11.40 -14.32 7.96
N LYS A 186 -11.56 -15.28 7.04
CA LYS A 186 -12.85 -15.55 6.38
C LYS A 186 -14.00 -15.83 7.36
N THR A 187 -13.67 -16.30 8.57
CA THR A 187 -14.65 -16.63 9.62
C THR A 187 -15.10 -15.40 10.41
N THR A 188 -14.47 -14.25 10.21
CA THR A 188 -14.84 -13.00 10.87
C THR A 188 -16.11 -12.42 10.22
N ALA A 189 -17.09 -12.06 11.04
CA ALA A 189 -18.29 -11.35 10.60
C ALA A 189 -17.92 -9.90 10.24
N TYR A 190 -18.40 -9.42 9.09
CA TYR A 190 -18.07 -8.08 8.57
C TYR A 190 -18.44 -6.93 9.52
N SER A 191 -19.51 -7.05 10.29
CA SER A 191 -20.07 -5.94 11.07
C SER A 191 -19.41 -5.71 12.43
N HIS A 192 -18.79 -6.72 13.04
CA HIS A 192 -18.41 -6.65 14.47
C HIS A 192 -16.94 -6.24 14.68
N ASP A 193 -16.01 -6.73 13.85
CA ASP A 193 -14.58 -6.47 14.05
C ASP A 193 -14.01 -5.44 13.06
N PHE A 194 -14.50 -5.37 11.82
CA PHE A 194 -14.06 -4.30 10.90
C PHE A 194 -14.48 -2.92 11.43
N GLY A 195 -15.67 -2.79 12.02
CA GLY A 195 -16.10 -1.52 12.64
C GLY A 195 -15.28 -1.12 13.89
N ARG A 196 -14.64 -2.08 14.58
CA ARG A 196 -13.83 -1.83 15.80
C ARG A 196 -12.33 -1.71 15.53
N SER A 197 -11.79 -2.46 14.57
CA SER A 197 -10.37 -2.41 14.20
C SER A 197 -10.02 -1.11 13.47
N LEU A 198 -11.00 -0.51 12.80
CA LEU A 198 -10.88 0.80 12.21
C LEU A 198 -11.20 1.80 13.33
N HIS A 199 -10.19 2.36 13.98
CA HIS A 199 -10.32 3.49 14.91
C HIS A 199 -10.80 4.76 14.17
N TYR A 200 -11.93 4.69 13.48
CA TYR A 200 -12.65 5.83 12.94
C TYR A 200 -13.80 6.11 13.89
N PRO A 201 -13.87 7.29 14.54
CA PRO A 201 -15.09 7.68 15.23
C PRO A 201 -16.23 7.72 14.21
N CYS A 202 -17.34 7.06 14.56
CA CYS A 202 -18.60 7.17 13.83
C CYS A 202 -19.10 8.61 13.83
#